data_AF-A0A2D9RPU1-F1
#
_entry.id   AF-A0A2D9RPU1-F1
#
_cell.length_a   1.000
_cell.length_b   1.000
_cell.length_c   1.000
_cell.angle_alpha   90.00
_cell.angle_beta   90.00
_cell.angle_gamma   90.00
#
_symmetry.space_group_name_H-M   'P 1'
#
loop_
_entity.id
_entity.type
_entity.pdbx_description
1 polymer ?
#
loop_
_entity_poly.entity_id
_entity_poly.type
_entity_poly.pdbx_seq_one_letter_code
_entity_poly.pdbx_strand_id
1 'polypeptide(L)'
;MILILVLPSCGGSPEWDDSQKTNFLRACRREAGYEKQDLCTPLAQEIEQKILEGTSKSCLLFKANDIATAGSESAKQKARDEFDSC
;
A
#
# COMPACT_ATOMS: atom_id res chain seq x y z
N MET A 1 27.40 32.57 -10.02
CA MET A 1 27.30 31.10 -9.95
C MET A 1 25.85 30.74 -9.68
N ILE A 2 25.13 30.25 -10.69
CA ILE A 2 23.75 29.78 -10.51
C ILE A 2 23.88 28.30 -10.12
N LEU A 3 23.54 27.99 -8.88
CA LEU A 3 23.54 26.63 -8.35
C LEU A 3 22.32 25.93 -8.94
N ILE A 4 22.53 25.12 -9.97
CA ILE A 4 21.49 24.27 -10.56
C ILE A 4 21.28 23.11 -9.59
N LEU A 5 20.30 23.27 -8.70
CA LEU A 5 19.74 22.17 -7.92
C LEU A 5 19.05 21.23 -8.92
N VAL A 6 19.71 20.12 -9.22
CA VAL A 6 19.13 19.00 -9.95
C VAL A 6 18.05 18.42 -9.03
N LEU A 7 16.83 18.95 -9.15
CA LEU A 7 15.65 18.28 -8.61
C LEU A 7 15.65 16.88 -9.24
N PRO A 8 15.69 15.78 -8.47
CA PRO A 8 15.43 14.48 -9.06
C PRO A 8 14.05 14.60 -9.72
N SER A 9 14.04 14.33 -11.02
CA SER A 9 12.86 14.41 -11.86
C SER A 9 11.66 13.77 -11.14
N CYS A 10 10.58 14.53 -11.02
CA CYS A 10 9.22 13.98 -10.99
C CYS A 10 9.09 13.07 -12.22
N GLY A 11 9.35 11.79 -12.04
CA GLY A 11 9.51 10.85 -13.15
C GLY A 11 9.00 9.48 -12.73
N GLY A 12 7.70 9.28 -12.95
CA GLY A 12 6.99 8.04 -12.68
C GLY A 12 5.74 8.30 -11.85
N SER A 13 4.64 8.69 -12.51
CA SER A 13 3.33 8.44 -11.92
C SER A 13 3.30 6.96 -11.53
N PRO A 14 3.03 6.64 -10.27
CA PRO A 14 3.36 5.33 -9.74
C PRO A 14 2.55 4.24 -10.43
N GLU A 15 3.29 3.25 -10.88
CA GLU A 15 2.83 1.98 -11.44
C GLU A 15 1.90 1.29 -10.42
N TRP A 16 0.63 1.67 -10.40
CA TRP A 16 -0.46 0.92 -9.80
C TRP A 16 -1.50 0.66 -10.89
N ASP A 17 -1.19 -0.30 -11.74
CA ASP A 17 -2.06 -0.74 -12.82
C ASP A 17 -3.01 -1.86 -12.37
N ASP A 18 -3.96 -2.20 -13.25
CA ASP A 18 -4.95 -3.26 -12.99
C ASP A 18 -4.32 -4.63 -12.71
N SER A 19 -3.15 -4.92 -13.29
CA SER A 19 -2.42 -6.17 -13.06
C SER A 19 -1.86 -6.22 -11.64
N GLN A 20 -1.24 -5.14 -11.17
CA GLN A 20 -0.71 -5.02 -9.82
C GLN A 20 -1.82 -5.04 -8.78
N LYS A 21 -2.93 -4.34 -9.04
CA LYS A 21 -4.13 -4.38 -8.19
C LYS A 21 -4.68 -5.80 -8.11
N THR A 22 -4.79 -6.51 -9.22
CA THR A 22 -5.24 -7.91 -9.27
C THR A 22 -4.30 -8.84 -8.49
N ASN A 23 -2.99 -8.67 -8.65
CA ASN A 23 -1.98 -9.47 -7.95
C ASN A 23 -2.02 -9.23 -6.43
N PHE A 24 -2.13 -7.97 -6.01
CA PHE A 24 -2.32 -7.62 -4.60
C PHE A 24 -3.58 -8.26 -4.03
N LEU A 25 -4.74 -8.10 -4.70
CA LEU A 25 -5.99 -8.68 -4.23
C LEU A 25 -5.91 -10.20 -4.10
N ARG A 26 -5.27 -10.87 -5.06
CA ARG A 26 -5.06 -12.33 -5.01
C ARG A 26 -4.17 -12.73 -3.82
N ALA A 27 -3.05 -12.04 -3.62
CA ALA A 27 -2.12 -12.34 -2.54
C ALA A 27 -2.75 -12.04 -1.16
N CYS A 28 -3.30 -10.85 -0.98
CA CYS A 28 -3.96 -10.42 0.25
C CYS A 28 -5.07 -11.39 0.66
N ARG A 29 -5.96 -11.77 -0.26
CA ARG A 29 -7.08 -12.69 0.08
C ARG A 29 -6.58 -14.09 0.46
N ARG A 30 -5.52 -14.57 -0.20
CA ARG A 30 -4.90 -15.86 0.12
C ARG A 30 -4.28 -15.85 1.53
N GLU A 31 -3.65 -14.75 1.91
CA GLU A 31 -2.90 -14.63 3.17
C GLU A 31 -3.81 -14.25 4.35
N ALA A 32 -4.79 -13.37 4.14
CA ALA A 32 -5.78 -12.98 5.14
C ALA A 32 -6.70 -14.14 5.55
N GLY A 33 -6.91 -15.10 4.65
CA GLY A 33 -7.85 -16.20 4.84
C GLY A 33 -9.31 -15.78 4.59
N TYR A 34 -10.20 -16.76 4.57
CA TYR A 34 -11.61 -16.57 4.17
C TYR A 34 -12.35 -15.52 5.02
N GLU A 35 -12.04 -15.42 6.30
CA GLU A 35 -12.71 -14.54 7.25
C GLU A 35 -12.36 -13.05 7.07
N LYS A 36 -11.22 -12.75 6.45
CA LYS A 36 -10.66 -11.38 6.36
C LYS A 36 -10.45 -10.89 4.93
N GLN A 37 -10.87 -11.68 3.93
CA GLN A 37 -10.67 -11.39 2.51
C GLN A 37 -11.42 -10.13 2.03
N ASP A 38 -12.43 -9.69 2.77
CA ASP A 38 -13.20 -8.47 2.54
C ASP A 38 -12.38 -7.20 2.79
N LEU A 39 -11.38 -7.26 3.68
CA LEU A 39 -10.44 -6.16 3.94
C LEU A 39 -9.57 -5.79 2.74
N CYS A 40 -9.33 -6.74 1.84
CA CYS A 40 -8.38 -6.56 0.74
C CYS A 40 -8.86 -5.56 -0.32
N THR A 41 -10.17 -5.46 -0.56
CA THR A 41 -10.70 -4.54 -1.59
C THR A 41 -10.59 -3.07 -1.16
N PRO A 42 -11.02 -2.69 0.06
CA PRO A 42 -10.76 -1.35 0.60
C PRO A 42 -9.27 -1.02 0.65
N LEU A 43 -8.41 -1.95 1.11
CA LEU A 43 -6.97 -1.72 1.15
C LEU A 43 -6.37 -1.41 -0.23
N ALA A 44 -6.82 -2.11 -1.28
CA ALA A 44 -6.38 -1.83 -2.65
C ALA A 44 -6.76 -0.41 -3.12
N GLN A 45 -7.91 0.11 -2.69
CA GLN A 45 -8.34 1.48 -2.99
C GLN A 45 -7.53 2.51 -2.19
N GLU A 46 -7.24 2.22 -0.92
CA GLU A 46 -6.41 3.10 -0.08
C GLU A 46 -4.97 3.18 -0.60
N ILE A 47 -4.39 2.05 -1.04
CA ILE A 47 -3.08 2.01 -1.69
C ILE A 47 -3.10 2.90 -2.93
N GLU A 48 -4.09 2.73 -3.81
CA GLU A 48 -4.23 3.52 -5.04
C GLU A 48 -4.28 5.03 -4.74
N GLN A 49 -5.06 5.44 -3.74
CA GLN A 49 -5.18 6.84 -3.33
C GLN A 49 -3.84 7.40 -2.82
N LYS A 50 -3.20 6.75 -1.84
CA LYS A 50 -1.92 7.21 -1.27
C LYS A 50 -0.80 7.23 -2.31
N ILE A 51 -0.82 6.27 -3.23
CA ILE A 51 0.06 6.23 -4.39
C ILE A 51 -0.12 7.50 -5.26
N LEU A 52 -1.36 7.88 -5.57
CA LEU A 52 -1.64 9.12 -6.32
C LEU A 52 -1.19 10.39 -5.57
N GLU A 53 -1.15 10.35 -4.24
CA GLU A 53 -0.65 11.42 -3.37
C GLU A 53 0.88 11.48 -3.29
N GLY A 54 1.59 10.51 -3.89
CA GLY A 54 3.05 10.45 -3.93
C GLY A 54 3.69 9.57 -2.86
N THR A 55 2.90 8.82 -2.09
CA THR A 55 3.41 7.86 -1.11
C THR A 55 4.11 6.67 -1.77
N SER A 56 5.11 6.11 -1.09
CA SER A 56 5.88 4.96 -1.57
C SER A 56 5.02 3.69 -1.71
N LYS A 57 4.84 3.21 -2.94
CA LYS A 57 4.16 1.94 -3.27
C LYS A 57 4.71 0.75 -2.48
N SER A 58 6.03 0.62 -2.36
CA SER A 58 6.64 -0.53 -1.68
C SER A 58 6.35 -0.55 -0.18
N CYS A 59 6.31 0.62 0.47
CA CYS A 59 5.90 0.74 1.86
C CYS A 59 4.43 0.32 2.04
N LEU A 60 3.54 0.88 1.22
CA LEU A 60 2.10 0.63 1.27
C LEU A 60 1.76 -0.85 1.08
N LEU A 61 2.36 -1.52 0.10
CA LEU A 61 2.09 -2.93 -0.18
C LEU A 61 2.52 -3.85 0.96
N PHE A 62 3.68 -3.57 1.57
CA PHE A 62 4.16 -4.35 2.70
C PHE A 62 3.23 -4.18 3.92
N LYS A 63 2.88 -2.93 4.27
CA LYS A 63 2.05 -2.63 5.44
C LYS A 63 0.57 -3.00 5.28
N ALA A 64 0.01 -2.91 4.08
CA ALA A 64 -1.36 -3.33 3.83
C ALA A 64 -1.55 -4.84 4.08
N ASN A 65 -0.54 -5.67 3.80
CA ASN A 65 -0.61 -7.09 4.08
C ASN A 65 -0.63 -7.38 5.59
N ASP A 66 0.13 -6.62 6.38
CA ASP A 66 0.14 -6.74 7.84
C ASP A 66 -1.26 -6.42 8.43
N ILE A 67 -1.99 -5.46 7.86
CA ILE A 67 -3.37 -5.14 8.27
C ILE A 67 -4.30 -6.33 8.01
N ALA A 68 -4.22 -6.93 6.83
CA ALA A 68 -5.12 -8.00 6.41
C ALA A 68 -4.85 -9.33 7.16
N THR A 69 -3.61 -9.57 7.57
CA THR A 69 -3.17 -10.81 8.23
C THR A 69 -3.10 -10.71 9.75
N ALA A 70 -3.25 -9.52 10.32
CA ALA A 70 -3.16 -9.27 11.77
C ALA A 70 -4.02 -10.24 12.59
N GLY A 71 -3.39 -10.95 13.53
CA GLY A 71 -4.04 -11.95 14.39
C GLY A 71 -4.85 -11.37 15.57
N SER A 72 -4.73 -10.07 15.83
CA SER A 72 -5.44 -9.36 16.90
C SER A 72 -5.74 -7.92 16.50
N GLU A 73 -6.71 -7.29 17.18
CA GLU A 73 -7.03 -5.87 16.96
C GLU A 73 -5.85 -4.95 17.29
N SER A 74 -5.04 -5.28 18.31
CA SER A 74 -3.84 -4.51 18.64
C SER A 74 -2.77 -4.58 17.54
N ALA A 75 -2.57 -5.76 16.95
CA ALA A 75 -1.65 -5.92 15.82
C ALA A 75 -2.17 -5.21 14.57
N LYS A 76 -3.48 -5.25 14.35
CA LYS A 76 -4.14 -4.55 13.24
C LYS A 76 -4.01 -3.03 13.36
N GLN A 77 -4.23 -2.49 14.57
CA GLN A 77 -4.05 -1.06 14.81
C GLN A 77 -2.61 -0.63 14.59
N LYS A 78 -1.63 -1.40 15.10
CA LYS A 78 -0.21 -1.12 14.85
C LYS A 78 0.13 -1.14 13.36
N ALA A 79 -0.36 -2.14 12.63
CA ALA A 79 -0.16 -2.23 11.18
C ALA A 79 -0.81 -1.05 10.44
N ARG A 80 -1.96 -0.56 10.93
CA ARG A 80 -2.62 0.63 10.40
C ARG A 80 -1.79 1.89 10.62
N ASP A 81 -1.28 2.09 11.83
CA ASP A 81 -0.43 3.25 12.15
C ASP A 81 0.84 3.26 11.28
N GLU A 82 1.44 2.09 11.05
CA GLU A 82 2.60 1.94 10.17
C GLU A 82 2.26 2.16 8.69
N PHE A 83 1.09 1.73 8.23
CA PHE A 83 0.59 2.00 6.88
C PHE A 83 0.32 3.50 6.65
N ASP A 84 -0.20 4.19 7.66
CA ASP A 84 -0.48 5.62 7.59
C ASP A 84 0.80 6.48 7.64
N SER A 85 1.93 5.90 8.04
CA SER A 85 3.23 6.57 8.16
C SER A 85 4.16 6.42 6.94
N CYS A 86 3.69 5.83 5.84
CA CYS A 86 4.52 5.41 4.69
C CYS A 86 5.19 6.51 3.81
#